data_AF-D7BUF2-F1
#
_entry.id   AF-D7BUF2-F1
#
_cell.length_a   1.000
_cell.length_b   1.000
_cell.length_c   1.000
_cell.angle_alpha   90.00
_cell.angle_beta   90.00
_cell.angle_gamma   90.00
#
_symmetry.space_group_name_H-M   'P 1'
#
loop_
_entity.id
_entity.type
_entity.pdbx_description
1 polymer ?
#
loop_
_entity_poly.entity_id
_entity_poly.type
_entity_poly.pdbx_seq_one_letter_code
_entity_poly.pdbx_strand_id
1 'polypeptide(L)' 'MRIPDETRDQLAVRFAVLFPHLNERQRRLLMAAEARGLGHGGVRAVARAAR' A
#
# COMPACT_ATOMS: atom_id res chain seq x y z
N MET A 1 2.39 -10.80 12.75
CA MET A 1 1.09 -11.10 12.12
C MET A 1 1.26 -11.21 10.61
N ARG A 2 0.61 -12.18 9.96
CA ARG A 2 0.61 -12.30 8.50
C ARG A 2 -0.59 -11.55 7.95
N ILE A 3 -0.34 -10.44 7.24
CA ILE A 3 -1.38 -9.79 6.42
C ILE A 3 -1.77 -10.77 5.29
N PRO A 4 -3.08 -11.05 5.06
CA PRO A 4 -3.54 -11.94 4.00
C PRO A 4 -3.02 -11.51 2.63
N ASP A 5 -2.85 -12.48 1.73
CA ASP A 5 -2.35 -12.21 0.38
C ASP A 5 -3.38 -11.42 -0.44
N GLU A 6 -4.69 -11.70 -0.28
CA GLU A 6 -5.77 -10.90 -0.88
C GLU A 6 -5.67 -9.41 -0.54
N THR A 7 -5.36 -9.07 0.72
CA THR A 7 -5.18 -7.67 1.13
C THR A 7 -4.02 -7.01 0.39
N ARG A 8 -2.94 -7.75 0.11
CA ARG A 8 -1.80 -7.24 -0.66
C ARG A 8 -2.15 -7.07 -2.13
N ASP A 9 -2.91 -8.00 -2.69
CA ASP A 9 -3.37 -7.92 -4.08
C ASP A 9 -4.29 -6.71 -4.27
N GLN A 10 -5.19 -6.44 -3.33
CA GLN A 10 -6.01 -5.23 -3.33
C GLN A 10 -5.16 -3.95 -3.26
N LEU A 11 -4.11 -3.91 -2.44
CA LEU A 11 -3.17 -2.78 -2.42
C LEU A 11 -2.46 -2.60 -3.76
N ALA A 12 -2.00 -3.68 -4.38
CA ALA A 12 -1.32 -3.64 -5.66
C ALA A 12 -2.23 -3.07 -6.76
N VAL A 13 -3.50 -3.50 -6.81
CA VAL A 13 -4.50 -2.94 -7.73
C VAL A 13 -4.72 -1.46 -7.48
N ARG A 14 -4.91 -1.03 -6.22
CA ARG A 14 -5.09 0.39 -5.88
C ARG A 14 -3.89 1.23 -6.31
N PHE A 15 -2.66 0.75 -6.05
CA PHE A 15 -1.44 1.47 -6.40
C PHE A 15 -1.24 1.55 -7.92
N ALA A 16 -1.50 0.47 -8.66
CA ALA A 16 -1.43 0.47 -10.12
C ALA A 16 -2.36 1.52 -10.74
N VAL A 17 -3.56 1.70 -10.19
CA VAL A 17 -4.53 2.69 -10.67
C VAL A 17 -4.16 4.11 -10.25
N LEU A 18 -3.74 4.32 -9.00
CA LEU A 18 -3.54 5.68 -8.47
C LEU A 18 -2.17 6.27 -8.80
N PHE A 19 -1.10 5.48 -8.78
CA PHE A 19 0.27 5.99 -8.89
C PHE A 19 0.56 6.82 -10.14
N PRO A 20 0.03 6.51 -11.34
CA PRO A 20 0.23 7.33 -12.53
C PRO A 20 -0.28 8.77 -12.40
N HIS A 21 -1.21 9.01 -11.47
CA HIS A 21 -1.86 10.31 -11.27
C HIS A 21 -1.34 11.07 -10.04
N LEU A 22 -0.40 10.47 -9.29
CA LEU A 22 0.10 11.01 -8.04
C LEU A 22 1.57 11.40 -8.17
N ASN A 23 1.91 12.55 -7.60
CA ASN A 23 3.30 12.90 -7.39
C ASN A 23 3.91 12.07 -6.25
N GLU A 24 5.24 12.11 -6.12
CA GLU A 24 5.97 11.32 -5.13
C GLU A 24 5.49 11.54 -3.68
N ARG A 25 5.19 12.79 -3.32
CA ARG A 25 4.69 13.14 -1.98
C ARG A 25 3.32 12.50 -1.74
N GLN A 26 2.42 12.56 -2.70
CA GLN A 26 1.09 11.96 -2.62
C GLN A 26 1.16 10.43 -2.55
N ARG A 27 2.03 9.79 -3.33
CA ARG A 27 2.26 8.33 -3.26
C ARG A 27 2.72 7.92 -1.86
N ARG A 28 3.67 8.65 -1.27
CA ARG A 28 4.14 8.37 0.10
C ARG A 28 3.04 8.55 1.16
N LEU A 29 2.19 9.58 1.02
CA LEU A 29 1.08 9.79 1.94
C LEU A 29 0.03 8.67 1.85
N LEU A 30 -0.33 8.26 0.63
CA LEU A 30 -1.24 7.14 0.41
C LEU A 30 -0.68 5.84 1.02
N MET A 31 0.58 5.52 0.73
CA MET A 31 1.25 4.34 1.29
C MET A 31 1.31 4.37 2.82
N ALA A 32 1.60 5.53 3.41
CA ALA A 32 1.61 5.69 4.86
C ALA A 32 0.22 5.52 5.49
N ALA A 33 -0.83 6.01 4.83
CA ALA A 33 -2.21 5.86 5.28
C ALA A 33 -2.63 4.37 5.28
N GLU A 34 -2.38 3.65 4.18
CA GLU A 34 -2.66 2.22 4.08
C GLU A 34 -1.87 1.42 5.13
N ALA A 35 -0.57 1.73 5.32
CA ALA A 35 0.27 1.07 6.31
C ALA A 35 -0.23 1.28 7.75
N ARG A 36 -0.73 2.47 8.07
CA ARG A 36 -1.33 2.76 9.38
C ARG A 36 -2.66 2.02 9.57
N GLY A 37 -3.53 2.02 8.56
CA GLY A 37 -4.83 1.34 8.62
C GLY A 37 -4.71 -0.17 8.86
N LEU A 38 -3.66 -0.79 8.33
CA LEU A 38 -3.39 -2.22 8.50
C LEU A 38 -2.72 -2.58 9.84
N GLY A 39 -2.23 -1.60 10.60
CA GLY A 39 -1.57 -1.82 11.89
C GLY A 39 -0.28 -2.66 11.77
N HIS A 40 -0.08 -3.61 12.69
CA HIS A 40 1.18 -4.34 12.81
C HIS A 40 1.45 -5.23 11.58
N GLY A 41 2.51 -4.90 10.83
CA GLY A 41 2.86 -5.56 9.57
C GLY A 41 2.39 -4.82 8.31
N GLY A 42 1.63 -3.73 8.46
CA GLY A 42 1.14 -2.89 7.36
C GLY A 42 2.25 -2.31 6.49
N VAL A 43 3.33 -1.79 7.10
CA VAL A 43 4.50 -1.27 6.37
C VAL A 43 5.08 -2.33 5.43
N ARG A 44 5.22 -3.58 5.91
CA ARG A 44 5.78 -4.68 5.12
C ARG A 44 4.83 -5.15 4.02
N ALA A 45 3.51 -5.05 4.24
CA ALA A 45 2.51 -5.38 3.22
C ALA A 45 2.48 -4.32 2.11
N VAL A 46 2.44 -3.04 2.47
CA VAL A 46 2.47 -1.91 1.52
C VAL A 46 3.75 -1.92 0.69
N ALA A 47 4.91 -2.10 1.33
CA ALA A 47 6.19 -2.13 0.61
C ALA A 47 6.28 -3.27 -0.43
N ARG A 48 5.58 -4.39 -0.21
CA ARG A 48 5.52 -5.49 -1.17
C ARG A 48 4.54 -5.22 -2.31
N ALA A 49 3.43 -4.55 -2.02
CA ALA A 49 2.41 -4.21 -2.99
C ALA A 49 2.80 -3.03 -3.90
N ALA A 50 3.66 -2.13 -3.43
CA ALA A 50 4.14 -0.97 -4.19
C ALA A 50 5.38 -1.27 -5.06
N ARG A 51 5.66 -2.55 -5.32
CA ARG A 51 6.88 -3.00 -6.02
C ARG A 51 6.77 -2.89 -7.53
#